data_AF-E1ZZ19-F1
#
_entry.id   AF-E1ZZ19-F1
#
_cell.length_a   1.000
_cell.length_b   1.000
_cell.length_c   1.000
_cell.angle_alpha   90.00
_cell.angle_beta   90.00
_cell.angle_gamma   90.00
#
_symmetry.space_group_name_H-M   'P 1'
#
loop_
_entity.id
_entity.type
_entity.pdbx_description
1 polymer ?
#
loop_
_entity_poly.entity_id
_entity_poly.type
_entity_poly.pdbx_seq_one_letter_code
_entity_poly.pdbx_strand_id
1 'polypeptide(L)' 'QIFGTPMGSSLSPICADLVLQDPEEKVITMLHFDLPFFYRYVDDVVLMAPASCLDFLLQIFNSLHDRLQFEMEIAEN' A
#
# COMPACT_ATOMS: atom_id res chain seq x y z
N GLN A 1 -17.27 -15.69 2.44
CA GLN A 1 -16.47 -14.60 1.85
C GLN A 1 -16.70 -14.61 0.35
N ILE A 2 -17.11 -13.47 -0.23
CA ILE A 2 -17.40 -13.36 -1.67
C ILE A 2 -16.20 -12.75 -2.42
N PHE A 3 -15.45 -11.85 -1.76
CA PHE A 3 -14.21 -11.25 -2.27
C PHE A 3 -13.12 -11.24 -1.18
N GLY A 4 -11.88 -11.54 -1.56
CA GLY A 4 -10.73 -11.69 -0.66
C GLY A 4 -10.52 -13.11 -0.14
N THR A 5 -9.48 -13.28 0.67
CA THR A 5 -9.10 -14.55 1.32
C THR A 5 -9.41 -14.51 2.82
N PRO A 6 -9.69 -15.65 3.47
CA PRO A 6 -10.05 -15.67 4.87
C PRO A 6 -8.85 -15.36 5.76
N MET A 7 -9.02 -14.45 6.72
CA MET A 7 -8.02 -14.21 7.76
C MET A 7 -7.79 -15.50 8.55
N GLY A 8 -6.52 -15.89 8.74
CA GLY A 8 -6.14 -17.13 9.43
C GLY A 8 -5.91 -18.35 8.53
N SER A 9 -6.16 -18.26 7.22
CA SER A 9 -5.66 -19.27 6.28
C SER A 9 -4.17 -19.07 6.03
N SER A 10 -3.41 -20.17 5.98
CA SER A 10 -1.97 -20.17 5.70
C SER A 10 -1.63 -19.67 4.29
N LEU A 11 -2.59 -19.67 3.37
CA LEU A 11 -2.40 -19.18 2.00
C LEU A 11 -2.74 -17.70 1.82
N SER A 12 -3.50 -17.11 2.75
CA SER A 12 -3.96 -15.73 2.61
C SER A 12 -2.82 -14.72 2.50
N PRO A 13 -1.71 -14.81 3.27
CA PRO A 13 -0.59 -13.88 3.14
C PRO A 13 0.07 -13.94 1.75
N ILE A 14 0.22 -15.14 1.18
CA ILE A 14 0.80 -15.32 -0.15
C ILE A 14 -0.10 -14.69 -1.22
N CYS A 15 -1.42 -14.85 -1.11
CA CYS A 15 -2.35 -14.19 -2.01
C CYS A 15 -2.30 -12.66 -1.88
N ALA A 16 -2.19 -12.13 -0.66
CA ALA A 16 -2.04 -10.69 -0.43
C ALA A 16 -0.75 -10.16 -1.08
N ASP A 17 0.38 -10.86 -0.89
CA ASP A 17 1.65 -10.52 -1.53
C ASP A 17 1.55 -10.49 -3.05
N LEU A 18 0.95 -11.50 -3.67
CA LEU A 18 0.78 -11.56 -5.12
C LEU A 18 -0.08 -10.41 -5.66
N VAL A 19 -1.11 -10.01 -4.91
CA VAL A 19 -2.01 -8.94 -5.33
C VAL A 19 -1.39 -7.56 -5.14
N LEU A 20 -0.58 -7.37 -4.08
CA LEU A 20 -0.01 -6.06 -3.72
C LEU A 20 1.32 -5.74 -4.42
N GLN A 21 2.00 -6.72 -5.01
CA GLN A 21 3.23 -6.50 -5.79
C GLN A 21 3.03 -5.53 -6.98
N ASP A 22 2.06 -5.79 -7.87
CA ASP A 22 1.85 -4.92 -9.03
C ASP A 22 1.39 -3.49 -8.63
N PRO A 23 0.44 -3.30 -7.69
CA PRO A 23 0.10 -1.99 -7.13
C PRO A 23 1.32 -1.24 -6.58
N GLU A 24 2.16 -1.91 -5.80
CA GLU A 24 3.36 -1.33 -5.19
C GLU A 24 4.33 -0.77 -6.25
N GLU A 25 4.67 -1.57 -7.26
CA GLU A 25 5.56 -1.15 -8.36
C GLU A 25 4.96 0.05 -9.13
N LYS A 26 3.65 0.05 -9.36
CA LYS A 26 2.95 1.16 -10.01
C LYS A 26 3.02 2.44 -9.19
N VAL A 27 2.78 2.38 -7.88
CA VAL A 27 2.88 3.59 -7.04
C VAL A 27 4.29 4.14 -7.10
N ILE A 28 5.31 3.29 -6.89
CA ILE A 28 6.71 3.72 -6.85
C ILE A 28 7.10 4.41 -8.18
N THR A 29 6.66 3.88 -9.32
CA THR A 29 6.93 4.48 -10.63
C THR A 29 6.16 5.77 -10.92
N MET A 30 5.04 6.01 -10.23
CA MET A 30 4.24 7.24 -10.36
C MET A 30 4.74 8.38 -9.46
N LEU A 31 5.61 8.09 -8.49
CA LEU A 31 6.17 9.11 -7.61
C LEU A 31 7.26 9.91 -8.33
N HIS A 32 7.20 11.23 -8.21
CA HIS A 32 8.21 12.15 -8.75
C HIS A 32 9.34 12.44 -7.74
N PHE A 33 9.46 11.63 -6.69
CA PHE A 33 10.42 11.78 -5.62
C PHE A 33 10.86 10.42 -5.10
N ASP A 34 12.06 10.37 -4.54
CA ASP A 34 12.59 9.16 -3.93
C ASP A 34 12.00 8.95 -2.53
N LEU A 35 11.60 7.72 -2.23
CA LEU A 35 11.22 7.29 -0.89
C LEU A 35 12.49 6.86 -0.14
N PRO A 36 12.92 7.54 0.94
CA PRO A 36 14.11 7.16 1.70
C PRO A 36 14.02 5.75 2.28
N PHE A 37 12.81 5.32 2.61
CA PHE A 37 12.51 3.91 2.84
C PHE A 37 11.05 3.60 2.48
N PHE A 38 10.82 2.34 2.12
CA PHE A 38 9.52 1.74 1.87
C PHE A 38 9.59 0.27 2.28
N TYR A 39 8.73 -0.15 3.19
CA TYR A 39 8.62 -1.54 3.62
C TYR A 39 7.15 -1.94 3.68
N ARG A 40 6.85 -3.16 3.25
CA ARG A 40 5.50 -3.74 3.30
C ARG A 40 5.50 -5.01 4.15
N TYR A 41 4.50 -5.16 4.99
CA TYR A 41 4.22 -6.37 5.75
C TYR A 41 2.78 -6.80 5.47
N VAL A 42 2.61 -7.81 4.61
CA VAL A 42 1.29 -8.25 4.12
C VAL A 42 0.54 -7.07 3.51
N ASP A 43 -0.46 -6.53 4.19
CA ASP A 43 -1.31 -5.41 3.80
C ASP A 43 -0.85 -4.05 4.36
N ASP A 44 0.03 -4.04 5.36
CA ASP A 44 0.56 -2.80 5.95
C ASP A 44 1.78 -2.29 5.18
N VAL A 45 1.84 -0.97 4.97
CA VAL A 45 2.97 -0.28 4.35
C VAL A 45 3.49 0.80 5.29
N VAL A 46 4.80 0.82 5.51
CA VAL A 46 5.50 1.90 6.20
C VAL A 46 6.50 2.54 5.25
N LEU A 47 6.46 3.87 5.15
CA LEU A 47 7.31 4.63 4.25
C LEU A 47 7.65 6.00 4.82
N MET A 48 8.68 6.63 4.27
CA MET A 48 8.99 8.03 4.53
C MET A 48 8.72 8.86 3.28
N ALA A 49 7.97 9.95 3.43
CA ALA A 49 7.67 10.88 2.35
C ALA A 49 7.62 12.33 2.86
N PRO A 50 7.81 13.35 1.99
CA PRO A 50 7.60 14.73 2.36
C PRO A 50 6.16 14.98 2.83
N ALA A 51 5.98 15.74 3.92
CA ALA A 51 4.66 16.05 4.47
C ALA A 51 3.70 16.71 3.44
N SER A 52 4.25 17.48 2.50
CA SER A 52 3.50 18.11 1.40
C SER A 52 2.92 17.14 0.38
N CYS A 53 3.38 15.88 0.38
CA CYS A 53 3.02 14.87 -0.61
C CYS A 53 2.11 13.77 -0.06
N LEU A 54 1.74 13.82 1.22
CA LEU A 54 0.98 12.77 1.89
C LEU A 54 -0.41 12.55 1.25
N ASP A 55 -1.16 13.62 1.01
CA ASP A 55 -2.47 13.52 0.35
C ASP A 55 -2.37 12.95 -1.08
N PHE A 56 -1.35 13.38 -1.82
CA PHE A 56 -1.08 12.87 -3.17
C PHE A 56 -0.71 11.39 -3.16
N LEU A 57 0.12 10.97 -2.19
CA LEU A 57 0.51 9.58 -2.04
C LEU A 57 -0.72 8.72 -1.75
N LEU A 58 -1.56 9.10 -0.78
CA LEU A 58 -2.82 8.41 -0.48
C LEU A 58 -3.75 8.34 -1.71
N GLN A 59 -3.85 9.43 -2.47
CA GLN A 59 -4.64 9.46 -3.71
C GLN A 59 -4.09 8.49 -4.77
N ILE A 60 -2.78 8.41 -4.97
CA ILE A 60 -2.18 7.45 -5.91
C ILE A 60 -2.54 6.03 -5.49
N PHE A 61 -2.31 5.66 -4.22
CA PHE A 61 -2.63 4.34 -3.70
C PHE A 61 -4.10 3.97 -3.94
N ASN A 62 -5.02 4.89 -3.62
CA ASN A 62 -6.46 4.68 -3.77
C ASN A 62 -6.96 4.74 -5.22
N SER A 63 -6.16 5.26 -6.15
CA SER A 63 -6.48 5.27 -7.58
C SER A 63 -6.25 3.92 -8.28
N LEU A 64 -5.54 2.99 -7.64
CA LEU A 64 -5.15 1.72 -8.27
C LEU A 64 -6.34 0.80 -8.53
N HIS A 65 -7.29 0.73 -7.59
CA HIS A 65 -8.49 -0.11 -7.73
C HIS A 65 -9.59 0.30 -6.73
N ASP A 66 -10.83 0.48 -7.17
CA ASP A 66 -11.97 0.96 -6.33
C ASP A 66 -12.24 0.12 -5.06
N ARG A 67 -11.95 -1.18 -5.13
CA ARG A 67 -12.10 -2.13 -4.00
C ARG A 67 -10.86 -2.27 -3.10
N LEU A 68 -9.76 -1.61 -3.43
CA LEU A 68 -8.51 -1.62 -2.66
C LEU A 68 -8.23 -0.19 -2.24
N GLN A 69 -8.68 0.16 -1.03
CA GLN A 69 -8.55 1.50 -0.48
C GLN A 69 -7.68 1.41 0.78
N PHE A 70 -6.66 2.25 0.81
CA PHE A 70 -5.69 2.41 1.88
C PHE A 70 -6.13 3.55 2.80
N GLU A 71 -5.79 3.40 4.07
CA GLU A 71 -5.84 4.45 5.09
C GLU A 71 -4.41 4.81 5.47
N MET A 72 -4.17 6.06 5.85
CA MET A 72 -2.83 6.55 6.19
C MET A 72 -2.83 7.10 7.59
N GLU A 73 -1.87 6.63 8.39
CA GLU A 73 -1.55 7.15 9.72
C GLU A 73 -0.19 7.85 9.67
N ILE A 74 -0.10 9.02 10.31
CA ILE A 74 1.16 9.76 10.44
C ILE A 74 1.73 9.45 11.81
N ALA A 75 2.95 8.92 11.86
CA ALA A 75 3.63 8.67 13.13
C ALA A 75 3.85 9.99 13.89
N GLU A 76 3.26 10.10 15.08
CA GLU A 76 3.54 11.17 16.03
C GLU A 76 4.80 10.84 16.84
N ASN A 77 5.63 11.85 17.13
CA ASN A 77 6.79 11.72 18.02
C ASN A 77 6.39 11.88 19.48
#